data_AF-A0A932GUK0-F1
#
_entry.id   AF-A0A932GUK0-F1
#
_cell.length_a   1.000
_cell.length_b   1.000
_cell.length_c   1.000
_cell.angle_alpha   90.00
_cell.angle_beta   90.00
_cell.angle_gamma   90.00
#
_symmetry.space_group_name_H-M   'P 1'
#
loop_
_entity.id
_entity.type
_entity.pdbx_description
1 polymer ?
#
loop_
_entity_poly.entity_id
_entity_poly.type
_entity_poly.pdbx_seq_one_letter_code
_entity_poly.pdbx_strand_id
1 'polypeptide(L)' 'MLEEDRYCIDIVQQLTALSAAADEVALLILQGHIEGCVTNAIHDQHGEAHIKELMETIRKAMKR' A
#
# COMPACT_ATOMS: atom_id res chain seq x y z
N MET A 1 25.08 4.98 6.31
CA MET A 1 24.37 5.23 7.61
C MET A 1 24.93 4.38 8.74
N LEU A 2 24.82 3.05 8.69
CA LEU A 2 25.41 2.16 9.71
C LEU A 2 26.94 2.10 9.58
N GLU A 3 27.46 1.92 8.37
CA GLU A 3 28.91 1.94 8.07
C GLU A 3 29.57 3.31 8.34
N GLU A 4 28.75 4.35 8.50
CA GLU A 4 29.19 5.72 8.80
C GLU A 4 29.00 6.08 10.28
N ASP A 5 28.61 5.13 11.14
CA ASP A 5 28.32 5.33 12.56
C ASP A 5 27.37 6.52 12.84
N ARG A 6 26.37 6.73 11.97
CA ARG A 6 25.38 7.81 12.13
C ARG A 6 24.54 7.59 13.39
N TYR A 7 24.11 8.70 14.00
CA TYR A 7 23.32 8.68 15.23
C TYR A 7 22.05 7.83 15.07
N CYS A 8 21.79 6.96 16.05
CA CYS A 8 20.72 5.96 15.96
C CYS A 8 19.34 6.58 15.70
N ILE A 9 19.07 7.78 16.24
CA ILE A 9 17.78 8.46 16.03
C ILE A 9 17.61 8.90 14.57
N ASP A 10 18.69 9.32 13.89
CA ASP A 10 18.65 9.63 12.46
C ASP A 10 18.32 8.39 11.63
N ILE A 11 18.86 7.23 12.01
CA ILE A 11 18.58 5.95 11.35
C ILE A 11 17.10 5.60 11.52
N VAL A 12 16.56 5.71 12.74
CA VAL A 12 15.13 5.52 13.01
C VAL A 12 14.28 6.48 12.19
N GLN A 13 14.67 7.76 12.08
CA GLN A 13 13.96 8.74 11.28
C GLN A 13 13.92 8.36 9.79
N GLN A 14 15.02 7.87 9.23
CA GLN A 14 15.06 7.41 7.84
C GLN A 14 14.23 6.13 7.62
N LEU A 15 14.23 5.21 8.58
CA LEU A 15 13.36 4.03 8.51
C LEU A 15 11.88 4.42 8.53
N THR A 16 11.49 5.37 9.37
CA THR A 16 10.11 5.90 9.38
C THR A 16 9.76 6.58 8.07
N ALA A 17 10.70 7.34 7.48
CA ALA A 17 10.49 7.96 6.18
C ALA A 17 10.32 6.91 5.06
N LEU A 18 11.09 5.82 5.09
CA LEU A 18 10.95 4.71 4.16
C LEU A 18 9.58 4.02 4.32
N SER A 19 9.14 3.76 5.55
CA SER A 19 7.82 3.18 5.81
C SER A 19 6.70 4.07 5.26
N ALA A 20 6.77 5.39 5.50
CA ALA A 20 5.79 6.33 4.98
C ALA A 20 5.77 6.36 3.44
N ALA A 21 6.95 6.32 2.80
CA ALA A 21 7.04 6.23 1.34
C ALA A 21 6.46 4.91 0.80
N ALA A 22 6.69 3.80 1.49
CA ALA A 22 6.13 2.50 1.12
C ALA A 22 4.60 2.46 1.25
N ASP A 23 4.05 3.11 2.28
CA ASP A 23 2.61 3.24 2.46
C ASP A 23 1.97 4.09 1.36
N GLU A 24 2.62 5.19 0.95
CA GLU A 24 2.16 6.03 -0.17
C GLU A 24 2.15 5.25 -1.50
N VAL A 25 3.21 4.48 -1.78
CA VAL A 25 3.26 3.61 -2.97
C VAL A 25 2.14 2.56 -2.93
N ALA A 26 1.83 1.99 -1.77
CA ALA A 26 0.73 1.05 -1.64
C ALA A 26 -0.62 1.71 -1.96
N LEU A 27 -0.84 2.95 -1.53
CA LEU A 27 -2.06 3.71 -1.86
C LEU A 27 -2.17 3.99 -3.36
N LEU A 28 -1.08 4.39 -4.02
CA LEU A 28 -1.06 4.61 -5.47
C LEU A 28 -1.41 3.34 -6.26
N ILE A 29 -0.88 2.19 -5.84
CA ILE A 29 -1.20 0.89 -6.46
C ILE A 29 -2.67 0.53 -6.23
N LEU A 30 -3.20 0.72 -5.02
CA LEU A 30 -4.61 0.45 -4.71
C LEU A 30 -5.55 1.35 -5.52
N GLN A 31 -5.21 2.64 -5.66
CA GLN A 31 -5.97 3.57 -6.49
C GLN A 31 -6.02 3.07 -7.95
N GLY A 32 -4.88 2.73 -8.55
CA GLY A 32 -4.86 2.19 -9.91
C GLY A 32 -5.65 0.88 -10.07
N HIS A 33 -5.63 0.01 -9.06
CA HIS A 33 -6.43 -1.22 -9.07
C HIS A 33 -7.94 -0.93 -9.02
N ILE A 34 -8.36 0.04 -8.22
CA ILE A 34 -9.76 0.47 -8.15
C ILE A 34 -10.20 1.05 -9.50
N GLU A 35 -9.43 2.01 -10.03
CA GLU A 35 -9.75 2.71 -11.27
C GLU A 35 -9.79 1.75 -12.47
N GLY A 36 -8.91 0.75 -12.53
CA GLY A 36 -8.86 -0.22 -13.61
C GLY A 36 -9.69 -1.48 -13.34
N CYS A 37 -9.17 -2.39 -12.52
CA CYS A 37 -9.73 -3.73 -12.35
C CYS A 37 -11.14 -3.70 -11.74
N VAL A 38 -11.35 -2.92 -10.68
CA VAL A 38 -12.65 -2.88 -9.97
C VAL A 38 -13.70 -2.18 -10.82
N THR A 39 -13.38 -1.03 -11.43
CA THR A 39 -14.30 -0.34 -12.36
C THR A 39 -14.72 -1.24 -13.51
N ASN A 40 -13.78 -1.92 -14.16
CA ASN A 40 -14.08 -2.85 -15.25
C ASN A 40 -14.97 -4.01 -14.77
N ALA A 41 -14.65 -4.60 -13.62
CA ALA A 41 -15.46 -5.67 -13.04
C ALA A 41 -16.90 -5.23 -12.73
N ILE A 42 -17.11 -4.00 -12.27
CA ILE A 42 -18.45 -3.45 -12.05
C ILE A 42 -19.21 -3.35 -13.38
N HIS A 43 -18.56 -2.85 -14.44
CA HIS A 43 -19.17 -2.81 -15.78
C HIS A 43 -19.53 -4.19 -16.32
N ASP A 44 -18.69 -5.19 -16.04
CA ASP A 44 -18.86 -6.58 -16.48
C ASP A 44 -19.78 -7.40 -15.55
N GLN A 45 -20.47 -6.78 -14.58
CA GLN A 45 -21.34 -7.44 -13.59
C GLN A 45 -20.61 -8.45 -12.67
N HIS A 46 -19.29 -8.34 -12.52
CA HIS A 46 -18.44 -9.12 -11.61
C HIS A 46 -17.94 -8.31 -10.41
N GLY A 47 -18.49 -7.11 -10.18
CA GLY A 47 -17.99 -6.15 -9.19
C GLY A 47 -17.91 -6.69 -7.75
N GLU A 48 -18.88 -7.52 -7.32
CA GLU A 48 -18.92 -8.02 -5.94
C GLU A 48 -17.70 -8.87 -5.57
N ALA A 49 -17.25 -9.75 -6.48
CA ALA A 49 -16.08 -10.60 -6.26
C ALA A 49 -14.79 -9.77 -6.12
N HIS A 50 -14.60 -8.78 -7.00
CA HIS A 50 -13.42 -7.92 -7.00
C HIS A 50 -13.40 -6.94 -5.82
N ILE A 51 -14.57 -6.42 -5.40
CA ILE A 51 -14.67 -5.60 -4.18
C ILE A 51 -14.27 -6.45 -2.95
N LYS A 52 -14.70 -7.71 -2.88
CA LYS A 52 -14.32 -8.60 -1.77
C LYS A 52 -12.80 -8.84 -1.73
N GLU A 53 -12.19 -9.11 -2.88
CA GLU A 53 -10.74 -9.28 -3.01
C GLU A 53 -9.97 -8.02 -2.57
N LEU A 54 -10.40 -6.84 -3.03
CA LEU A 54 -9.84 -5.56 -2.62
C LEU A 54 -9.91 -5.38 -1.10
N MET A 55 -11.06 -5.67 -0.49
CA MET A 55 -11.25 -5.55 0.95
C MET A 55 -10.36 -6.52 1.75
N GLU A 56 -10.12 -7.73 1.24
CA GLU A 56 -9.16 -8.65 1.85
C GLU A 56 -7.72 -8.13 1.77
N THR A 57 -7.34 -7.51 0.65
CA THR A 57 -6.03 -6.91 0.45
C THR A 57 -5.81 -5.71 1.37
N ILE A 58 -6.80 -4.81 1.48
CA ILE A 58 -6.76 -3.66 2.40
C ILE A 58 -6.62 -4.14 3.85
N ARG A 59 -7.39 -5.15 4.27
CA ARG A 59 -7.27 -5.70 5.64
C ARG A 59 -5.88 -6.26 5.93
N LYS A 60 -5.22 -6.89 4.95
CA LYS A 60 -3.84 -7.37 5.12
C LYS A 60 -2.86 -6.21 5.23
N ALA A 61 -3.04 -5.15 4.43
CA ALA A 61 -2.22 -3.96 4.48
C ALA A 61 -2.35 -3.18 5.80
N MET A 62 -3.56 -3.11 6.38
CA MET A 62 -3.83 -2.42 7.64
C MET A 62 -3.43 -3.20 8.90
N LYS A 63 -3.18 -4.51 8.80
CA LYS A 63 -2.77 -5.37 9.92
C LYS A 63 -1.24 -5.40 10.15
N ARG A 64 -0.50 -4.50 9.50
CA ARG A 64 0.91 -4.26 9.77
C ARG A 64 1.12 -3.81 11.21
#